data_AF-A0A9D5SKL1-F1
#
_entry.id   AF-A0A9D5SKL1-F1
#
_cell.length_a   1.000
_cell.length_b   1.000
_cell.length_c   1.000
_cell.angle_alpha   90.00
_cell.angle_beta   90.00
_cell.angle_gamma   90.00
#
_symmetry.space_group_name_H-M   'P 1'
#
loop_
_entity.id
_entity.type
_entity.pdbx_description
1 polymer ?
#
loop_
_entity_poly.entity_id
_entity_poly.type
_entity_poly.pdbx_seq_one_letter_code
_entity_poly.pdbx_strand_id
1 'polypeptide(L)'
;MNKIRDGDLYKIISLFGKEFEIKYGYYEEYERTRGEPIPIYPDFERYPEHTEEGYPFVTQMQELCEHGESEISDAYCADCKYYKHGEDLIGICTCEKNKNKIY
;
A
#
# COMPACT_ATOMS: atom_id res chain seq x y z
N MET A 1 13.88 8.07 25.69
CA MET A 1 13.26 7.77 24.38
C MET A 1 12.14 6.77 24.62
N ASN A 2 10.93 7.06 24.17
CA ASN A 2 9.84 6.08 24.22
C ASN A 2 10.18 4.94 23.26
N LYS A 3 10.16 3.71 23.77
CA LYS A 3 10.41 2.51 22.97
C LYS A 3 9.17 2.23 22.12
N ILE A 4 9.33 2.21 20.80
CA ILE A 4 8.29 1.83 19.83
C ILE A 4 7.89 0.37 20.07
N ARG A 5 6.58 0.08 20.03
CA ARG A 5 6.01 -1.24 20.25
C ARG A 5 5.14 -1.65 19.06
N ASP A 6 4.97 -2.97 18.92
CA ASP A 6 3.97 -3.52 18.01
C ASP A 6 2.57 -2.96 18.31
N GLY A 7 1.89 -2.51 17.26
CA GLY A 7 0.58 -1.86 17.33
C GLY A 7 0.61 -0.35 17.60
N ASP A 8 1.77 0.24 17.94
CA ASP A 8 1.87 1.70 18.10
C ASP A 8 1.55 2.39 16.77
N LEU A 9 0.81 3.50 16.84
CA LEU A 9 0.53 4.32 15.67
C LEU A 9 1.82 4.95 15.15
N TYR A 10 2.15 4.67 13.89
CA TYR A 10 3.23 5.35 13.18
C TYR A 10 2.73 6.68 12.60
N LYS A 11 1.68 6.61 11.78
CA LYS A 11 1.11 7.78 11.09
C LYS A 11 -0.32 7.47 10.63
N ILE A 12 -1.13 8.52 10.50
CA ILE A 12 -2.40 8.47 9.76
C ILE A 12 -2.16 9.22 8.44
N ILE A 13 -2.51 8.59 7.33
CA ILE A 13 -2.45 9.20 6.00
C ILE A 13 -3.86 9.37 5.47
N SER A 14 -4.14 10.53 4.89
CA SER A 14 -5.46 10.87 4.36
C SER A 14 -5.31 11.19 2.87
N LEU A 15 -5.74 10.28 2.00
CA LEU A 15 -5.60 10.42 0.55
C LEU A 15 -6.87 9.98 -0.18
N PHE A 16 -7.24 10.75 -1.20
CA PHE A 16 -8.42 10.49 -2.05
C PHE A 16 -9.72 10.21 -1.26
N GLY A 17 -9.93 10.93 -0.15
CA GLY A 17 -11.14 10.82 0.67
C GLY A 17 -11.15 9.64 1.66
N LYS A 18 -10.06 8.89 1.78
CA LYS A 18 -9.91 7.83 2.79
C LYS A 18 -8.73 8.07 3.72
N GLU A 19 -8.84 7.54 4.92
CA GLU A 19 -7.79 7.56 5.93
C GLU A 19 -7.28 6.14 6.18
N PHE A 20 -5.96 6.00 6.28
CA PHE A 20 -5.30 4.74 6.62
C PHE A 20 -4.41 4.95 7.84
N GLU A 21 -4.60 4.12 8.86
CA GLU A 21 -3.70 4.03 10.00
C GLU A 21 -2.52 3.12 9.66
N ILE A 22 -1.32 3.69 9.62
CA ILE A 22 -0.08 2.93 9.52
C ILE A 22 0.40 2.68 10.94
N LYS A 23 0.56 1.41 11.30
CA LYS A 23 1.00 0.97 12.63
C LYS A 23 2.35 0.28 12.54
N TYR A 24 3.12 0.38 13.61
CA TYR A 24 4.31 -0.42 13.78
C TYR A 24 3.94 -1.89 13.98
N GLY A 25 4.69 -2.79 13.36
CA GLY A 25 4.48 -4.22 13.47
C GLY A 25 5.62 -5.00 12.81
N TYR A 26 5.30 -6.20 12.37
CA TYR A 26 6.24 -7.15 11.78
C TYR A 26 5.58 -7.86 10.61
N TYR A 27 6.31 -8.10 9.52
CA TYR A 27 5.78 -8.85 8.39
C TYR A 27 5.64 -10.33 8.74
N GLU A 28 6.64 -10.86 9.45
CA GLU A 28 6.68 -12.27 9.84
C GLU A 28 6.72 -12.44 11.37
N GLU A 29 6.10 -13.51 11.87
CA GLU A 29 6.03 -13.76 13.31
C GLU A 29 7.42 -13.92 13.95
N TYR A 30 8.38 -14.52 13.22
CA TYR A 30 9.72 -14.74 13.74
C TYR A 30 10.50 -13.43 14.00
N GLU A 31 10.15 -12.35 13.31
CA GLU A 31 10.80 -11.04 13.46
C GLU A 31 10.49 -10.39 14.80
N ARG A 32 9.33 -10.71 15.39
CA ARG A 32 8.89 -10.21 16.71
C ARG A 32 9.91 -10.49 17.82
N THR A 33 10.70 -11.56 17.68
CA THR A 33 11.68 -11.98 18.68
C THR A 33 13.09 -11.43 18.44
N ARG A 34 13.34 -10.82 17.27
CA ARG A 34 14.70 -10.50 16.78
C ARG A 34 14.87 -9.06 16.28
N GLY A 35 13.78 -8.38 15.95
CA GLY A 35 13.80 -7.06 15.33
C GLY A 35 13.03 -6.00 16.10
N GLU A 36 13.29 -4.75 15.74
CA GLU A 36 12.42 -3.64 16.09
C GLU A 36 11.21 -3.62 15.16
N PRO A 37 10.02 -3.23 15.64
CA PRO A 37 8.84 -3.16 14.80
C PRO A 37 9.00 -2.04 13.78
N ILE A 38 8.47 -2.24 12.57
CA ILE A 38 8.55 -1.31 11.45
C ILE A 38 7.15 -0.89 10.99
N PRO A 39 6.98 0.23 10.27
CA PRO A 39 5.69 0.60 9.71
C PRO A 39 5.15 -0.48 8.77
N ILE A 40 3.92 -0.94 9.03
CA ILE A 40 3.21 -1.92 8.21
C ILE A 40 2.10 -1.21 7.44
N TYR A 41 2.19 -1.25 6.11
CA TYR A 41 1.20 -0.66 5.22
C TYR A 41 0.03 -1.62 4.97
N PRO A 42 -1.17 -1.10 4.62
CA PRO A 42 -2.31 -1.92 4.29
C PRO A 42 -2.01 -2.90 3.13
N ASP A 43 -2.47 -4.13 3.30
CA ASP A 43 -2.46 -5.16 2.26
C ASP A 43 -3.70 -4.98 1.38
N PHE A 44 -3.58 -4.19 0.31
CA PHE A 44 -4.68 -3.93 -0.63
C PHE A 44 -4.97 -5.09 -1.58
N GLU A 45 -4.09 -6.10 -1.66
CA GLU A 45 -4.38 -7.32 -2.42
C GLU A 45 -5.34 -8.21 -1.65
N ARG A 46 -5.15 -8.32 -0.33
CA ARG A 46 -6.02 -9.10 0.53
C ARG A 46 -7.27 -8.35 0.98
N TYR A 47 -7.15 -7.05 1.21
CA TYR A 47 -8.23 -6.18 1.67
C TYR A 47 -8.34 -4.95 0.75
N PRO A 48 -8.91 -5.12 -0.45
CA PRO A 48 -8.95 -4.06 -1.44
C PRO A 48 -9.81 -2.89 -0.96
N GLU A 49 -9.25 -1.70 -1.09
CA GLU A 49 -9.90 -0.44 -0.80
C GLU A 49 -9.93 0.41 -2.06
N HIS A 50 -11.00 1.19 -2.24
CA HIS A 50 -11.20 2.03 -3.41
C HIS A 50 -11.54 3.46 -3.02
N THR A 51 -11.21 4.41 -3.89
CA THR A 51 -11.74 5.78 -3.84
C THR A 51 -13.25 5.80 -4.08
N GLU A 52 -13.91 6.94 -3.83
CA GLU A 52 -15.33 7.12 -4.17
C GLU A 52 -15.62 6.91 -5.67
N GLU A 53 -14.63 7.20 -6.51
CA GLU A 53 -14.70 7.03 -7.96
C GLU A 53 -14.45 5.58 -8.40
N GLY A 54 -14.06 4.70 -7.47
CA GLY A 54 -13.82 3.29 -7.74
C GLY A 54 -12.39 2.95 -8.17
N TYR A 55 -11.42 3.86 -8.02
CA TYR A 55 -10.02 3.55 -8.30
C TYR A 55 -9.40 2.81 -7.10
N PRO A 56 -8.73 1.67 -7.29
CA PRO A 56 -8.16 0.92 -6.16
C PRO A 56 -6.94 1.64 -5.60
N PHE A 57 -6.82 1.62 -4.27
CA PHE A 57 -5.59 1.94 -3.59
C PHE A 57 -4.58 0.82 -3.78
N VAL A 58 -3.32 1.19 -3.96
CA VAL A 58 -2.20 0.25 -4.11
C VAL A 58 -0.98 0.78 -3.37
N THR A 59 -0.10 -0.12 -2.94
CA THR A 59 1.21 0.28 -2.43
C THR A 59 2.21 0.41 -3.57
N GLN A 60 3.26 1.24 -3.39
CA GLN A 60 4.30 1.43 -4.39
C GLN A 60 5.01 0.12 -4.79
N MET A 61 5.20 -0.78 -3.83
CA MET A 61 5.92 -2.04 -3.98
C MET A 61 5.03 -3.24 -4.31
N GLN A 62 3.74 -3.00 -4.57
CA GLN A 62 2.84 -4.07 -4.99
C GLN A 62 3.22 -4.54 -6.40
N GLU A 63 3.14 -5.84 -6.65
CA GLU A 63 3.45 -6.40 -7.98
C GLU A 63 2.58 -5.75 -9.06
N LEU A 64 3.16 -5.62 -10.25
CA LEU A 64 2.45 -5.06 -11.38
C LEU A 64 1.33 -6.00 -11.83
N CYS A 65 0.11 -5.48 -11.93
CA CYS A 65 -1.02 -6.28 -12.40
C CYS A 65 -0.91 -6.65 -13.89
N GLU A 66 -1.75 -7.59 -14.34
CA GLU A 66 -1.87 -8.05 -15.74
C GLU A 66 -2.18 -6.93 -16.78
N HIS A 67 -2.63 -5.76 -16.33
CA HIS A 67 -2.91 -4.60 -17.17
C HIS A 67 -1.90 -3.48 -17.00
N GLY A 68 -0.89 -3.69 -16.17
CA GLY A 68 0.15 -2.71 -15.93
C GLY A 68 1.02 -2.51 -17.15
N GLU A 69 1.48 -1.28 -17.32
CA GLU A 69 2.36 -0.90 -18.42
C GLU A 69 3.55 -0.16 -17.83
N SER A 70 4.73 -0.73 -17.96
CA SER A 70 6.01 -0.18 -17.53
C SER A 70 7.09 -0.49 -18.57
N GLU A 71 8.10 0.37 -18.65
CA GLU A 71 9.31 0.13 -19.45
C GLU A 71 10.36 -0.68 -18.68
N ILE A 72 10.14 -0.89 -17.38
CA ILE A 72 11.06 -1.59 -16.48
C ILE A 72 10.66 -3.07 -16.39
N SER A 73 11.64 -3.97 -16.46
CA SER A 73 11.46 -5.39 -16.16
C SER A 73 11.34 -5.61 -14.65
N ASP A 74 10.48 -6.53 -14.22
CA ASP A 74 10.19 -6.77 -12.79
C ASP A 74 9.70 -5.51 -12.06
N ALA A 75 8.89 -4.73 -12.77
CA ALA A 75 8.28 -3.49 -12.29
C ALA A 75 7.28 -3.71 -11.15
N TYR A 76 7.17 -2.72 -10.27
CA TYR A 76 6.10 -2.61 -9.29
C TYR A 76 5.02 -1.62 -9.73
N CYS A 77 3.97 -1.48 -8.92
CA CYS A 77 2.93 -0.47 -9.15
C CYS A 77 3.53 0.94 -9.32
N ALA A 78 4.54 1.33 -8.54
CA ALA A 78 5.17 2.66 -8.67
C ALA A 78 5.80 2.91 -10.05
N ASP A 79 6.19 1.86 -10.78
CA ASP A 79 6.81 1.94 -12.10
C ASP A 79 5.77 1.90 -13.24
N CYS A 80 4.48 1.75 -12.92
CA CYS A 80 3.39 1.67 -13.88
C CYS A 80 2.96 3.06 -14.34
N LYS A 81 2.73 3.24 -15.65
CA LYS A 81 2.19 4.51 -16.18
C LYS A 81 0.81 4.89 -15.62
N TYR A 82 0.07 3.92 -15.10
CA TYR A 82 -1.26 4.13 -14.51
C TYR A 82 -1.22 4.44 -13.01
N TYR A 83 -0.04 4.39 -12.38
CA TYR A 83 0.08 4.71 -10.98
C TYR A 83 0.02 6.22 -10.76
N LYS A 84 -0.86 6.64 -9.85
CA LYS A 84 -0.93 8.01 -9.39
C LYS A 84 -0.43 8.06 -7.96
N HIS A 85 0.67 8.77 -7.75
CA HIS A 85 1.24 9.01 -6.43
C HIS A 85 0.19 9.63 -5.49
N GLY A 86 0.06 9.02 -4.31
CA GLY A 86 -0.64 9.59 -3.17
C GLY A 86 0.38 10.10 -2.15
N GLU A 87 0.23 9.65 -0.92
CA GLU A 87 1.10 9.99 0.20
C GLU A 87 1.89 8.77 0.68
N ASP A 88 3.16 8.97 0.98
CA ASP A 88 4.08 7.92 1.43
C ASP A 88 4.13 6.76 0.41
N LEU A 89 4.08 5.51 0.86
CA LEU A 89 4.07 4.34 -0.02
C LEU A 89 2.69 4.00 -0.61
N ILE A 90 1.66 4.84 -0.45
CA ILE A 90 0.32 4.58 -0.97
C ILE A 90 -0.04 5.52 -2.13
N GLY A 91 -0.59 4.95 -3.19
CA GLY A 91 -1.21 5.69 -4.29
C GLY A 91 -2.49 5.00 -4.75
N ILE A 92 -2.91 5.33 -5.97
CA ILE A 92 -4.05 4.68 -6.61
C ILE A 92 -3.67 4.19 -8.01
N CYS A 93 -4.32 3.12 -8.46
CA CYS A 93 -4.29 2.72 -9.87
C CYS A 93 -5.36 3.47 -10.65
N THR A 94 -4.96 4.23 -11.67
CA THR A 94 -5.89 4.96 -12.55
C THR A 94 -6.25 4.17 -13.82
N CYS A 95 -5.84 2.90 -13.92
CA CYS A 95 -6.22 2.03 -15.02
C CYS A 95 -7.73 1.71 -14.94
N GLU A 96 -8.50 2.13 -15.94
CA GLU A 96 -9.95 1.88 -15.98
C GLU A 96 -10.32 0.39 -15.93
N LYS A 97 -9.43 -0.51 -16.36
CA LYS A 97 -9.67 -1.96 -16.28
C LYS A 97 -9.67 -2.51 -14.85
N ASN A 98 -9.02 -1.80 -13.91
CA ASN A 98 -8.97 -2.19 -12.50
C ASN A 98 -9.99 -1.44 -11.64
N LYS A 99 -10.85 -0.62 -12.25
CA LYS A 99 -11.86 0.14 -11.53
C LYS A 99 -12.86 -0.80 -10.87
N ASN A 100 -13.08 -0.64 -9.57
CA ASN A 100 -13.91 -1.50 -8.71
C ASN A 100 -13.50 -2.98 -8.69
N LYS A 101 -12.23 -3.30 -9.02
CA LYS A 101 -11.75 -4.67 -9.00
C LYS A 101 -11.63 -5.17 -7.57
N ILE A 102 -12.27 -6.31 -7.28
CA ILE A 102 -12.09 -7.04 -6.03
C ILE A 102 -11.24 -8.26 -6.36
N TYR A 103 -10.17 -8.47 -5.59
CA TYR A 103 -9.22 -9.58 -5.75
C TYR A 103 -9.70 -10.85 -5.07
#